data_AF-T1QPQ9-F1
#
_entry.id   AF-T1QPQ9-F1
#
_cell.length_a   1.000
_cell.length_b   1.000
_cell.length_c   1.000
_cell.angle_alpha   90.00
_cell.angle_beta   90.00
_cell.angle_gamma   90.00
#
_symmetry.space_group_name_H-M   'P 1'
#
loop_
_entity.id
_entity.type
_entity.pdbx_description
1 polymer ?
#
loop_
_entity_poly.entity_id
_entity_poly.type
_entity_poly.pdbx_seq_one_letter_code
_entity_poly.pdbx_strand_id
1 'polypeptide(L)'
;MTKKRNKNPYGEVYALGQHISMSAHKARRVIDQIRGRSYEETLMILELMPYRACYPIFKLVYSAAANASHNMGFNEASLVISKAEVNEGTTMKKLKPRARGRSYAIKRPTCHIRIVLKDKSFYEEEDFFCLKKSEWKKKKKYTDMTYHYMDKSGGLWDKK
;
A
#
# COMPACT_ATOMS: atom_id res chain seq x y z
N MET A 1 24.14 12.82 19.85
CA MET A 1 23.45 13.22 18.60
C MET A 1 22.21 12.36 18.40
N THR A 2 21.03 12.84 18.82
CA THR A 2 19.77 12.16 18.54
C THR A 2 19.33 12.49 17.11
N LYS A 3 19.33 11.51 16.21
CA LYS A 3 18.77 11.68 14.86
C LYS A 3 17.30 12.08 15.01
N LYS A 4 16.91 13.25 14.48
CA LYS A 4 15.50 13.62 14.34
C LYS A 4 14.77 12.49 13.61
N ARG A 5 13.79 11.86 14.25
CA ARG A 5 12.88 10.93 13.58
C ARG A 5 12.03 11.76 12.63
N ASN A 6 12.27 11.63 11.34
CA ASN A 6 11.36 12.17 10.33
C ASN A 6 10.00 11.51 10.55
N LYS A 7 9.04 12.25 11.12
CA LYS A 7 7.65 11.80 11.22
C LYS A 7 7.10 11.76 9.79
N ASN A 8 6.65 10.59 9.36
CA ASN A 8 6.02 10.43 8.06
C ASN A 8 4.67 11.18 8.11
N PRO A 9 4.43 12.21 7.29
CA PRO A 9 3.22 13.04 7.40
C PRO A 9 1.95 12.31 6.91
N TYR A 10 2.09 11.16 6.25
CA TYR A 10 1.02 10.46 5.53
C TYR A 10 0.26 9.40 6.34
N GLY A 11 0.42 9.33 7.67
CA GLY A 11 -0.25 8.30 8.49
C GLY A 11 0.14 6.86 8.15
N GLU A 12 1.28 6.68 7.47
CA GLU A 12 1.77 5.38 7.04
C GLU A 12 2.67 4.75 8.10
N VAL A 13 2.36 3.51 8.46
CA VAL A 13 3.19 2.69 9.34
C VAL A 13 3.88 1.63 8.51
N TYR A 14 5.16 1.37 8.77
CA TYR A 14 5.88 0.32 8.06
C TYR A 14 6.61 -0.61 9.02
N ALA A 15 6.83 -1.83 8.55
CA ALA A 15 7.77 -2.78 9.13
C ALA A 15 8.77 -3.25 8.07
N LEU A 16 10.00 -3.50 8.51
CA LEU A 16 11.11 -3.89 7.65
C LEU A 16 11.74 -5.18 8.17
N GLY A 17 11.71 -6.23 7.35
CA GLY A 17 12.45 -7.47 7.59
C GLY A 17 13.70 -7.49 6.72
N GLN A 18 14.88 -7.42 7.35
CA GLN A 18 16.16 -7.42 6.63
C GLN A 18 16.86 -8.78 6.67
N HIS A 19 17.65 -9.07 5.64
CA HIS A 19 18.54 -10.25 5.57
C HIS A 19 17.82 -11.60 5.75
N ILE A 20 16.58 -11.69 5.27
CA ILE A 20 15.81 -12.94 5.34
C ILE A 20 16.43 -13.94 4.38
N SER A 21 16.77 -15.13 4.88
CA SER A 21 17.45 -16.18 4.12
C SER A 21 16.49 -16.93 3.19
N MET A 22 16.04 -16.24 2.15
CA MET A 22 15.17 -16.76 1.11
C MET A 22 15.37 -16.00 -0.21
N SER A 23 14.97 -16.63 -1.32
CA SER A 23 14.94 -15.95 -2.61
C SER A 23 13.80 -14.94 -2.65
N ALA A 24 14.07 -13.74 -3.16
CA ALA A 24 13.08 -12.70 -3.35
C ALA A 24 11.87 -13.18 -4.17
N HIS A 25 12.07 -14.01 -5.21
CA HIS A 25 10.97 -14.55 -6.02
C HIS A 25 9.99 -15.42 -5.22
N LYS A 26 10.50 -16.19 -4.25
CA LYS A 26 9.63 -17.02 -3.39
C LYS A 26 8.79 -16.16 -2.44
N ALA A 27 9.37 -15.07 -1.93
CA ALA A 27 8.64 -14.10 -1.12
C ALA A 27 7.63 -13.28 -1.95
N ARG A 28 8.01 -12.83 -3.15
CA ARG A 28 7.13 -12.08 -4.07
C ARG A 28 5.84 -12.84 -4.37
N ARG A 29 5.94 -14.15 -4.64
CA ARG A 29 4.76 -15.01 -4.86
C ARG A 29 3.69 -14.89 -3.78
N VAL A 30 4.10 -14.79 -2.51
CA VAL A 30 3.18 -14.65 -1.37
C VAL A 30 2.76 -13.19 -1.20
N ILE A 31 3.71 -12.26 -1.29
CA ILE A 31 3.44 -10.82 -1.15
C ILE A 31 2.42 -10.31 -2.17
N ASP A 32 2.48 -10.81 -3.41
CA ASP A 32 1.54 -10.40 -4.47
C ASP A 32 0.07 -10.74 -4.12
N GLN A 33 -0.17 -11.73 -3.25
CA GLN A 33 -1.52 -12.15 -2.84
C GLN A 33 -2.11 -11.25 -1.74
N ILE A 34 -1.27 -10.65 -0.91
CA ILE A 34 -1.69 -9.86 0.26
C ILE A 34 -1.75 -8.36 -0.01
N ARG A 35 -1.30 -7.89 -1.18
CA ARG A 35 -1.37 -6.47 -1.54
C ARG A 35 -2.82 -5.98 -1.59
N GLY A 36 -3.12 -4.89 -0.91
CA GLY A 36 -4.44 -4.27 -0.90
C GLY A 36 -5.49 -4.98 -0.04
N ARG A 37 -5.10 -6.03 0.70
CA ARG A 37 -6.00 -6.77 1.60
C ARG A 37 -6.04 -6.14 2.99
N SER A 38 -7.11 -6.43 3.73
CA SER A 38 -7.17 -6.05 5.14
C SER A 38 -6.17 -6.87 5.97
N TYR A 39 -5.86 -6.37 7.17
CA TYR A 39 -4.98 -7.08 8.11
C TYR A 39 -5.53 -8.47 8.46
N GLU A 40 -6.81 -8.58 8.80
CA GLU A 40 -7.47 -9.84 9.15
C GLU A 40 -7.45 -10.85 8.01
N GLU A 41 -7.84 -10.43 6.80
CA GLU A 41 -7.79 -11.28 5.60
C GLU A 41 -6.36 -11.78 5.35
N THR A 42 -5.37 -10.90 5.55
CA THR A 42 -3.97 -11.26 5.33
C THR A 42 -3.51 -12.35 6.28
N LEU A 43 -3.87 -12.29 7.56
CA LEU A 43 -3.51 -13.34 8.53
C LEU A 43 -4.09 -14.69 8.11
N MET A 44 -5.38 -14.73 7.73
CA MET A 44 -6.03 -15.95 7.25
C MET A 44 -5.34 -16.51 6.00
N ILE A 45 -5.05 -15.66 5.02
CA ILE A 45 -4.39 -16.06 3.78
C ILE A 45 -3.00 -16.65 4.07
N LEU A 46 -2.21 -16.01 4.93
CA LEU A 46 -0.86 -16.44 5.26
C LEU A 46 -0.82 -17.76 6.03
N GLU A 47 -1.81 -18.03 6.88
CA GLU A 47 -1.93 -19.28 7.62
C GLU A 47 -2.30 -20.46 6.73
N LEU A 48 -3.20 -20.25 5.75
CA LEU A 48 -3.71 -21.32 4.89
C LEU A 48 -2.79 -21.67 3.73
N MET A 49 -1.88 -20.76 3.34
CA MET A 49 -1.00 -20.98 2.20
C MET A 49 0.09 -22.05 2.47
N PRO A 50 0.37 -22.95 1.51
CA PRO A 50 1.33 -24.04 1.68
C PRO A 50 2.81 -23.60 1.57
N TYR A 51 3.09 -22.30 1.50
CA TYR A 51 4.43 -21.79 1.25
C TYR A 51 5.20 -21.51 2.53
N ARG A 52 6.43 -22.01 2.63
CA ARG A 52 7.35 -21.66 3.74
C ARG A 52 7.63 -20.16 3.86
N ALA A 53 7.47 -19.42 2.77
CA ALA A 53 7.61 -17.97 2.73
C ALA A 53 6.58 -17.23 3.60
N CYS A 54 5.46 -17.85 3.94
CA CYS A 54 4.42 -17.24 4.76
C CYS A 54 4.89 -16.95 6.18
N TYR A 55 5.67 -17.84 6.80
CA TYR A 55 6.14 -17.68 8.18
C TYR A 55 6.89 -16.37 8.46
N PRO A 56 7.94 -15.98 7.71
CA PRO A 56 8.59 -14.69 7.93
C PRO A 56 7.69 -13.50 7.60
N ILE A 57 6.80 -13.61 6.62
CA ILE A 57 5.88 -12.54 6.23
C ILE A 57 4.83 -12.33 7.33
N PHE A 58 4.28 -13.41 7.89
CA PHE A 58 3.32 -13.39 8.99
C PHE A 58 3.86 -12.62 10.20
N LYS A 59 5.09 -12.93 10.61
CA LYS A 59 5.77 -12.20 11.69
C LYS A 59 5.94 -10.71 11.39
N LEU A 60 6.23 -10.36 10.14
CA LEU A 60 6.38 -8.96 9.73
C LEU A 60 5.04 -8.22 9.72
N VAL A 61 3.97 -8.85 9.26
CA VAL A 61 2.62 -8.27 9.27
C VAL A 61 2.17 -8.04 10.72
N TYR A 62 2.35 -9.02 11.59
CA TYR A 62 2.06 -8.88 13.02
C TYR A 62 2.87 -7.75 13.66
N SER A 63 4.18 -7.66 13.37
CA SER A 63 5.02 -6.56 13.85
C SER A 63 4.60 -5.20 13.31
N ALA A 64 4.10 -5.13 12.07
CA ALA A 64 3.61 -3.89 11.47
C ALA A 64 2.34 -3.39 12.16
N ALA A 65 1.40 -4.29 12.48
CA ALA A 65 0.19 -3.96 13.22
C ALA A 65 0.51 -3.49 14.65
N ALA A 66 1.41 -4.19 15.35
CA ALA A 66 1.88 -3.76 16.67
C ALA A 66 2.56 -2.37 16.64
N ASN A 67 3.30 -2.06 15.57
CA ASN A 67 3.87 -0.73 15.39
C ASN A 67 2.78 0.32 15.13
N ALA A 68 1.68 -0.05 14.48
CA ALA A 68 0.59 0.86 14.17
C ALA A 68 -0.21 1.20 15.42
N SER A 69 -0.54 0.20 16.23
CA SER A 69 -1.23 0.39 17.51
C SER A 69 -0.37 1.19 18.49
N HIS A 70 0.92 0.84 18.65
CA HIS A 70 1.78 1.50 19.62
C HIS A 70 2.17 2.94 19.24
N ASN A 71 2.51 3.19 17.96
CA ASN A 71 3.07 4.49 17.57
C ASN A 71 2.02 5.48 17.06
N MET A 72 0.93 5.00 16.46
CA MET A 72 -0.12 5.85 15.88
C MET A 72 -1.49 5.67 16.53
N GLY A 73 -1.67 4.68 17.43
CA GLY A 73 -2.94 4.44 18.10
C GLY A 73 -4.03 3.87 17.19
N PHE A 74 -3.65 3.29 16.05
CA PHE A 74 -4.60 2.71 15.11
C PHE A 74 -5.18 1.39 15.61
N ASN A 75 -6.44 1.13 15.27
CA ASN A 75 -7.10 -0.14 15.56
C ASN A 75 -6.68 -1.18 14.51
N GLU A 76 -6.38 -2.41 14.93
CA GLU A 76 -5.91 -3.48 14.04
C GLU A 76 -6.95 -3.86 12.98
N ALA A 77 -8.23 -3.86 13.34
CA ALA A 77 -9.34 -4.23 12.45
C ALA A 77 -9.51 -3.26 11.26
N SER A 78 -9.06 -2.01 11.39
CA SER A 78 -9.17 -1.00 10.34
C SER A 78 -7.91 -0.88 9.49
N LEU A 79 -6.86 -1.67 9.76
CA LEU A 79 -5.61 -1.64 9.00
C LEU A 79 -5.73 -2.36 7.66
N VAL A 80 -5.16 -1.74 6.64
CA VAL A 80 -5.06 -2.26 5.27
C VAL A 80 -3.61 -2.20 4.80
N ILE A 81 -3.17 -3.24 4.08
CA ILE A 81 -1.85 -3.27 3.46
C ILE A 81 -1.84 -2.37 2.23
N SER A 82 -1.29 -1.17 2.38
CA SER A 82 -1.17 -0.21 1.27
C SER A 82 -0.07 -0.60 0.29
N LYS A 83 1.10 -1.00 0.81
CA LYS A 83 2.25 -1.35 -0.04
C LYS A 83 3.02 -2.52 0.55
N ALA A 84 3.37 -3.49 -0.27
CA ALA A 84 4.23 -4.59 0.14
C ALA A 84 5.27 -4.88 -0.96
N GLU A 85 6.54 -4.71 -0.59
CA GLU A 85 7.68 -4.78 -1.49
C GLU A 85 8.70 -5.82 -1.02
N VAL A 86 9.33 -6.47 -1.99
CA VAL A 86 10.41 -7.44 -1.74
C VAL A 86 11.60 -7.08 -2.63
N ASN A 87 12.67 -6.69 -1.97
CA ASN A 87 13.94 -6.37 -2.59
C ASN A 87 14.92 -7.54 -2.42
N GLU A 88 15.79 -7.70 -3.41
CA GLU A 88 16.90 -8.62 -3.30
C GLU A 88 17.94 -8.07 -2.32
N GLY A 89 18.52 -8.97 -1.53
CA GLY A 89 19.60 -8.65 -0.60
C GLY A 89 20.93 -9.24 -1.05
N THR A 90 21.87 -9.24 -0.13
CA THR A 90 23.21 -9.81 -0.36
C THR A 90 23.12 -11.29 -0.70
N THR A 91 23.75 -11.69 -1.80
CA THR A 91 23.81 -13.09 -2.23
C THR A 91 25.19 -13.66 -1.94
N MET A 92 25.25 -14.66 -1.06
CA MET A 92 26.50 -15.39 -0.81
C MET A 92 26.72 -16.46 -1.88
N LYS A 93 27.96 -16.59 -2.36
CA LYS A 93 28.37 -17.63 -3.31
C LYS A 93 29.09 -18.75 -2.57
N LYS A 94 28.74 -20.01 -2.85
CA LYS A 94 29.44 -21.21 -2.34
C LYS A 94 29.85 -22.08 -3.52
N LEU A 95 31.04 -22.67 -3.46
CA LEU A 95 31.50 -23.57 -4.51
C LEU A 95 30.86 -24.95 -4.35
N LYS A 96 30.37 -25.54 -5.44
CA LYS A 96 29.89 -26.92 -5.51
C LYS A 96 30.80 -27.70 -6.45
N PRO A 97 31.53 -28.73 -5.96
CA PRO A 97 32.32 -29.59 -6.83
C PRO A 97 31.41 -30.39 -7.76
N ARG A 98 31.87 -30.63 -8.99
CA ARG A 98 31.20 -31.43 -10.03
C ARG A 98 32.20 -32.37 -10.68
N ALA A 99 31.69 -33.34 -11.45
CA ALA A 99 32.51 -34.32 -12.16
C ALA A 99 33.55 -33.66 -13.09
N ARG A 100 34.66 -34.38 -13.33
CA ARG A 100 35.78 -33.96 -14.20
C ARG A 100 36.47 -32.65 -13.75
N GLY A 101 36.66 -32.46 -12.45
CA GLY A 101 37.37 -31.30 -11.89
C GLY A 101 36.63 -29.95 -12.04
N ARG A 102 35.36 -29.96 -12.49
CA ARG A 102 34.57 -28.73 -12.68
C ARG A 102 33.99 -28.25 -11.35
N SER A 103 33.77 -26.95 -11.23
CA SER A 103 33.15 -26.36 -10.05
C SER A 103 32.13 -25.27 -10.45
N TYR A 104 30.96 -25.29 -9.82
CA TYR A 104 29.89 -24.31 -10.06
C TYR A 104 29.55 -23.56 -8.78
N ALA A 105 29.11 -22.31 -8.91
CA ALA A 105 28.69 -21.51 -7.77
C ALA A 105 27.21 -21.77 -7.41
N ILE A 106 26.93 -22.17 -6.17
CA ILE A 106 25.60 -22.11 -5.57
C ILE A 106 25.41 -20.71 -4.99
N LYS A 107 24.36 -20.03 -5.42
CA LYS A 107 23.92 -18.75 -4.85
C LYS A 107 23.01 -19.00 -3.65
N ARG A 108 23.29 -18.35 -2.53
CA ARG A 108 22.43 -18.28 -1.34
C ARG A 108 21.92 -16.83 -1.23
N PRO A 109 20.80 -16.52 -1.91
CA PRO A 109 20.24 -15.17 -1.88
C PRO A 109 19.60 -14.89 -0.52
N THR A 110 19.62 -13.63 -0.13
CA THR A 110 18.77 -13.09 0.93
C THR A 110 17.80 -12.08 0.34
N CYS A 111 16.79 -11.67 1.10
CA CYS A 111 15.88 -10.61 0.69
C CYS A 111 15.56 -9.66 1.84
N HIS A 112 15.08 -8.48 1.45
CA HIS A 112 14.53 -7.48 2.34
C HIS A 112 13.05 -7.30 2.01
N ILE A 113 12.18 -7.38 3.02
CA ILE A 113 10.73 -7.24 2.86
C ILE A 113 10.31 -5.97 3.57
N ARG A 114 9.54 -5.12 2.88
CA ARG A 114 8.95 -3.91 3.44
C ARG A 114 7.44 -3.98 3.30
N ILE A 115 6.73 -3.88 4.41
CA ILE A 115 5.26 -3.87 4.45
C ILE A 115 4.84 -2.53 5.03
N VAL A 116 3.90 -1.86 4.35
CA VAL A 116 3.34 -0.57 4.72
C VAL A 116 1.84 -0.76 4.95
N LEU A 117 1.39 -0.38 6.14
CA LEU A 117 0.01 -0.35 6.56
C LEU A 117 -0.51 1.09 6.57
N LYS A 118 -1.80 1.21 6.23
CA LYS A 118 -2.59 2.44 6.36
C LYS A 118 -3.88 2.10 7.08
N ASP A 119 -4.41 3.09 7.80
CA ASP A 119 -5.76 2.99 8.34
C ASP A 119 -6.78 3.23 7.22
N LYS A 120 -7.86 2.45 7.20
CA LYS A 120 -8.90 2.50 6.16
C LYS A 120 -9.72 3.78 6.21
N SER A 121 -9.84 4.39 7.39
CA SER A 121 -10.58 5.64 7.66
C SER A 121 -10.18 6.79 6.73
N PHE A 122 -8.94 6.80 6.23
CA PHE A 122 -8.44 7.82 5.31
C PHE A 122 -9.03 7.76 3.89
N TYR A 123 -9.66 6.64 3.48
CA TYR A 123 -10.25 6.50 2.14
C TYR A 123 -11.66 7.08 2.02
N GLU A 124 -12.39 7.22 3.13
CA GLU A 124 -13.75 7.79 3.10
C GLU A 124 -13.75 9.28 2.74
N GLU A 125 -12.68 10.01 3.08
CA GLU A 125 -12.57 11.44 2.79
C GLU A 125 -12.28 11.74 1.30
N GLU A 126 -11.48 10.91 0.61
CA GLU A 126 -11.16 11.13 -0.81
C GLU A 126 -12.33 10.78 -1.75
N ASP A 127 -13.10 9.74 -1.43
CA ASP A 127 -14.31 9.37 -2.18
C ASP A 127 -15.41 10.45 -2.03
N PHE A 128 -15.58 11.02 -0.83
CA PHE A 128 -16.48 12.15 -0.59
C PHE A 128 -16.05 13.42 -1.35
N PHE A 129 -14.74 13.71 -1.41
CA PHE A 129 -14.21 14.88 -2.10
C PHE A 129 -14.46 14.81 -3.62
N CYS A 130 -14.34 13.63 -4.22
CA CYS A 130 -14.64 13.39 -5.64
C CYS A 130 -16.14 13.47 -5.95
N LEU A 131 -16.98 12.90 -5.08
CA LEU A 131 -18.45 13.02 -5.16
C LEU A 131 -18.89 14.48 -5.08
N LYS A 132 -18.38 15.27 -4.12
CA LYS A 132 -18.65 16.72 -4.05
C LYS A 132 -18.20 17.43 -5.33
N LYS A 133 -17.00 17.15 -5.86
CA LYS A 133 -16.52 17.81 -7.10
C LYS A 133 -17.45 17.54 -8.30
N SER A 134 -18.03 16.35 -8.38
CA SER A 134 -19.01 15.98 -9.41
C SER A 134 -20.36 16.68 -9.24
N GLU A 135 -20.84 16.82 -8.00
CA GLU A 135 -22.07 17.54 -7.66
C GLU A 135 -21.96 19.05 -7.93
N TRP A 136 -20.81 19.66 -7.62
CA TRP A 136 -20.54 21.07 -7.90
C TRP A 136 -20.54 21.36 -9.42
N LYS A 137 -20.02 20.43 -10.24
CA LYS A 137 -20.12 20.51 -11.71
C LYS A 137 -21.57 20.40 -12.22
N LYS A 138 -22.39 19.52 -11.62
CA LYS A 138 -23.82 19.39 -11.95
C LYS A 138 -24.62 20.66 -11.58
N LYS A 139 -24.36 21.25 -10.41
CA LYS A 139 -25.02 22.50 -9.97
C LYS A 139 -24.72 23.68 -10.91
N LYS A 140 -23.47 23.86 -11.35
CA LYS A 140 -23.11 24.93 -12.32
C LYS A 140 -23.84 24.80 -13.66
N LYS A 141 -23.98 23.58 -14.20
CA LYS A 141 -24.74 23.34 -15.44
C LYS A 141 -26.22 23.72 -15.33
N TYR A 142 -26.84 23.51 -14.16
CA TYR A 142 -28.26 23.83 -13.95
C TYR A 142 -28.48 25.33 -13.81
N THR A 143 -27.57 26.04 -13.13
CA THR A 143 -27.62 27.50 -13.02
C THR A 143 -27.38 28.19 -14.37
N ASP A 144 -26.40 27.75 -15.17
CA ASP A 144 -26.12 28.35 -16.49
C ASP A 144 -27.32 28.24 -17.46
N MET A 145 -28.12 27.16 -17.37
CA MET A 145 -29.32 26.98 -18.18
C MET A 145 -30.45 27.96 -17.81
N THR A 146 -30.56 28.34 -16.52
CA THR A 146 -31.60 29.25 -16.03
C THR A 146 -31.37 30.73 -16.41
N TYR A 147 -30.11 31.17 -16.50
CA TYR A 147 -29.78 32.54 -16.93
C TYR A 147 -30.05 32.75 -18.43
N HIS A 148 -29.84 31.72 -19.25
CA HIS A 148 -30.12 31.79 -20.69
C HIS A 148 -31.61 31.95 -21.06
N TYR A 149 -32.54 31.68 -20.13
CA TYR A 149 -33.99 31.85 -20.33
C TYR A 149 -34.54 33.19 -19.81
N MET A 150 -33.76 33.95 -19.02
CA MET A 150 -34.17 35.25 -18.47
C MET A 150 -33.77 36.43 -19.38
N ASP A 151 -32.71 36.28 -20.19
CA ASP A 151 -32.22 37.33 -21.10
C ASP A 151 -33.02 37.46 -22.41
N LYS A 152 -34.02 36.60 -22.66
CA LYS A 152 -34.85 36.62 -23.88
C LYS A 152 -36.22 37.28 -23.71
N SER A 153 -36.59 37.75 -22.51
CA SER A 153 -37.92 38.30 -22.23
C SER A 153 -37.96 39.76 -21.77
N GLY A 154 -36.86 40.52 -21.90
CA GLY A 154 -36.78 41.89 -21.41
C GLY A 154 -36.45 42.92 -22.49
N GLY A 155 -37.46 43.70 -22.90
CA GLY A 155 -37.24 45.13 -23.10
C GLY A 155 -37.37 45.70 -24.51
N LEU A 156 -38.63 45.96 -24.88
CA LEU A 156 -39.12 47.01 -25.75
C LEU A 156 -38.33 48.34 -25.60
N TRP A 157 -37.76 48.87 -26.68
CA TRP A 157 -37.27 50.25 -26.74
C TRP A 157 -38.21 51.11 -27.57
N ASP A 158 -38.77 52.14 -26.91
CA ASP A 158 -39.80 53.06 -27.37
C ASP A 158 -39.18 54.48 -27.43
N LYS A 159 -39.26 55.13 -28.61
CA LYS A 159 -39.09 56.59 -28.90
C LYS A 159 -37.71 57.21 -28.57
N LYS A 160 -37.22 58.24 -29.29
CA LYS A 160 -37.86 59.34 -30.02
C LYS A 160 -36.84 59.95 -31.00
#